data_AF-A0A968WF86-F1
#
_entry.id   AF-A0A968WF86-F1
#
_cell.length_a   1.000
_cell.length_b   1.000
_cell.length_c   1.000
_cell.angle_alpha   90.00
_cell.angle_beta   90.00
_cell.angle_gamma   90.00
#
_symmetry.space_group_name_H-M   'P 1'
#
loop_
_entity.id
_entity.type
_entity.pdbx_description
1 polymer ?
#
loop_
_entity_poly.entity_id
_entity_poly.type
_entity_poly.pdbx_seq_one_letter_code
_entity_poly.pdbx_strand_id
1 'polypeptide(L)'
;MKPKPKSFRRKVAAYQKESASMLDAVRANTERELQQMQANLEKLQQDAQTTIQNKQNQLMGPVYDMVGKAIEEVAKENGFALILNQQIGGLDVILYGDEKVDVSDLVLKKMGVTPKPAEAAVPKN
;
A
#
# COMPACT_ATOMS: atom_id res chain seq x y z
N MET A 1 -17.59 -1.13 10.25
CA MET A 1 -16.88 -1.85 11.34
C MET A 1 -17.00 -1.03 12.62
N LYS A 2 -17.60 -1.56 13.70
CA LYS A 2 -17.72 -0.82 14.98
C LYS A 2 -16.32 -0.45 15.50
N PRO A 3 -16.11 0.75 16.07
CA PRO A 3 -14.80 1.18 16.54
C PRO A 3 -14.44 0.44 17.85
N LYS A 4 -13.91 -0.79 17.73
CA LYS A 4 -13.36 -1.58 18.83
C LYS A 4 -12.37 -0.78 19.74
N PRO A 5 -11.56 0.17 19.21
CA PRO A 5 -10.71 1.00 20.05
C PRO A 5 -11.49 1.93 21.00
N LYS A 6 -12.63 2.48 20.55
CA LYS A 6 -13.46 3.37 21.38
C LYS A 6 -14.19 2.59 22.48
N SER A 7 -14.63 1.35 22.21
CA SER A 7 -15.26 0.50 23.23
C SER A 7 -14.26 0.01 24.28
N PHE A 8 -13.03 -0.31 23.88
CA PHE A 8 -11.97 -0.69 24.82
C PHE A 8 -11.61 0.47 25.77
N ARG A 9 -11.35 1.68 25.23
CA ARG A 9 -11.07 2.87 26.06
C ARG A 9 -12.18 3.19 27.05
N ARG A 10 -13.45 3.04 26.62
CA ARG A 10 -14.62 3.23 27.52
C ARG A 10 -14.66 2.19 28.63
N LYS A 11 -14.40 0.91 28.33
CA LYS A 11 -14.38 -0.16 29.34
C LYS A 11 -13.24 0.01 30.34
N VAL A 12 -12.04 0.38 29.88
CA VAL A 12 -10.90 0.67 30.77
C VAL A 12 -11.23 1.83 31.72
N ALA A 13 -11.80 2.92 31.19
CA ALA A 13 -12.17 4.07 32.01
C ALA A 13 -13.29 3.75 33.03
N ALA A 14 -14.26 2.91 32.66
CA ALA A 14 -15.30 2.45 33.57
C ALA A 14 -14.72 1.56 34.68
N TYR A 15 -13.88 0.58 34.31
CA TYR A 15 -13.20 -0.29 35.27
C TYR A 15 -12.33 0.51 36.26
N GLN A 16 -11.57 1.51 35.80
CA GLN A 16 -10.76 2.37 36.69
C GLN A 16 -11.61 3.12 37.73
N LYS A 17 -12.83 3.54 37.37
CA LYS A 17 -13.74 4.26 38.27
C LYS A 17 -14.46 3.35 39.27
N GLU A 18 -14.83 2.14 38.84
CA GLU A 18 -15.71 1.24 39.60
C GLU A 18 -14.97 0.06 40.25
N SER A 19 -13.70 -0.17 39.90
CA SER A 19 -12.89 -1.31 40.38
C SER A 19 -12.80 -1.39 41.91
N ALA A 20 -12.83 -0.27 42.62
CA ALA A 20 -12.81 -0.25 44.09
C ALA A 20 -14.13 -0.72 44.72
N SER A 21 -15.25 -0.64 43.98
CA SER A 21 -16.59 -1.04 44.41
C SER A 21 -17.06 -2.40 43.86
N MET A 22 -16.28 -3.02 42.98
CA MET A 22 -16.61 -4.30 42.36
C MET A 22 -16.22 -5.50 43.24
N LEU A 23 -17.05 -6.55 43.21
CA LEU A 23 -16.71 -7.86 43.78
C LEU A 23 -15.51 -8.47 43.06
N ASP A 24 -14.69 -9.24 43.78
CA ASP A 24 -13.46 -9.86 43.26
C ASP A 24 -13.69 -10.69 41.99
N ALA A 25 -14.77 -11.47 41.95
CA ALA A 25 -15.14 -12.26 40.78
C ALA A 25 -15.45 -11.39 39.55
N VAL A 26 -16.09 -10.23 39.75
CA VAL A 26 -16.42 -9.27 38.68
C VAL A 26 -15.17 -8.55 38.19
N ARG A 27 -14.26 -8.19 39.10
CA ARG A 27 -12.96 -7.58 38.74
C ARG A 27 -12.13 -8.52 37.89
N ALA A 28 -11.92 -9.75 38.36
CA ALA A 28 -11.15 -10.76 37.65
C ALA A 28 -11.73 -11.09 36.27
N ASN A 29 -13.06 -11.13 36.13
CA ASN A 29 -13.70 -11.34 34.83
C ASN A 29 -13.50 -10.13 33.89
N THR A 30 -13.62 -8.92 34.42
CA THR A 30 -13.44 -7.67 33.66
C THR A 30 -12.00 -7.50 33.20
N GLU A 31 -11.01 -7.80 34.04
CA GLU A 31 -9.59 -7.80 33.69
C GLU A 31 -9.29 -8.79 32.55
N ARG A 32 -9.81 -10.02 32.65
CA ARG A 32 -9.67 -11.02 31.59
C ARG A 32 -10.29 -10.52 30.27
N GLU A 33 -11.46 -9.89 30.34
CA GLU A 33 -12.11 -9.34 29.16
C GLU A 33 -11.30 -8.19 28.55
N LEU A 34 -10.74 -7.29 29.36
CA LEU A 34 -9.88 -6.20 28.91
C LEU A 34 -8.61 -6.74 28.26
N GLN A 35 -7.95 -7.73 28.85
CA GLN A 35 -6.79 -8.39 28.26
C GLN A 35 -7.13 -9.01 26.89
N GLN A 36 -8.26 -9.72 26.79
CA GLN A 36 -8.71 -10.30 25.52
C GLN A 36 -9.02 -9.22 24.48
N MET A 37 -9.63 -8.10 24.89
CA MET A 37 -9.90 -6.98 24.00
C MET A 37 -8.62 -6.33 23.50
N GLN A 38 -7.61 -6.17 24.35
CA GLN A 38 -6.30 -5.65 23.97
C GLN A 38 -5.63 -6.56 22.93
N ALA A 39 -5.53 -7.86 23.20
CA ALA A 39 -4.96 -8.82 22.26
C ALA A 39 -5.69 -8.82 20.90
N ASN A 40 -7.02 -8.74 20.93
CA ASN A 40 -7.83 -8.64 19.72
C ASN A 40 -7.62 -7.33 18.94
N LEU A 41 -7.31 -6.23 19.62
CA LEU A 41 -7.01 -4.94 18.98
C LEU A 41 -5.64 -4.97 18.31
N GLU A 42 -4.63 -5.50 18.97
CA GLU A 42 -3.28 -5.67 18.42
C GLU A 42 -3.32 -6.56 17.17
N LYS A 43 -4.00 -7.71 17.27
CA LYS A 43 -4.23 -8.60 16.13
C LYS A 43 -4.95 -7.90 14.97
N LEU A 44 -6.00 -7.14 15.26
CA LEU A 44 -6.75 -6.43 14.21
C LEU A 44 -5.89 -5.38 13.51
N GLN A 45 -5.02 -4.67 14.23
CA GLN A 45 -4.09 -3.71 13.61
C GLN A 45 -3.10 -4.42 12.68
N GLN A 46 -2.52 -5.52 13.14
CA GLN A 46 -1.60 -6.32 12.33
C GLN A 46 -2.30 -6.91 11.09
N ASP A 47 -3.47 -7.52 11.26
CA ASP A 47 -4.27 -8.10 10.17
C ASP A 47 -4.69 -7.02 9.16
N ALA A 48 -5.06 -5.83 9.62
CA ALA A 48 -5.41 -4.71 8.75
C ALA A 48 -4.20 -4.25 7.91
N GLN A 49 -3.03 -4.11 8.53
CA GLN A 49 -1.81 -3.73 7.83
C GLN A 49 -1.44 -4.75 6.75
N THR A 50 -1.45 -6.05 7.10
CA THR A 50 -1.21 -7.14 6.16
C THR A 50 -2.24 -7.17 5.03
N THR A 51 -3.51 -6.94 5.35
CA THR A 51 -4.59 -6.89 4.35
C THR A 51 -4.39 -5.75 3.36
N ILE A 52 -3.97 -4.57 3.83
CA ILE A 52 -3.67 -3.42 2.97
C ILE A 52 -2.52 -3.75 2.03
N GLN A 53 -1.41 -4.29 2.54
CA GLN A 53 -0.26 -4.69 1.73
C GLN A 53 -0.63 -5.75 0.69
N ASN A 54 -1.39 -6.78 1.09
CA ASN A 54 -1.84 -7.83 0.19
C ASN A 54 -2.77 -7.28 -0.90
N LYS A 55 -3.70 -6.39 -0.55
CA LYS A 55 -4.57 -5.74 -1.55
C LYS A 55 -3.76 -4.87 -2.51
N GLN A 56 -2.78 -4.12 -2.00
CA GLN A 56 -1.89 -3.33 -2.86
C GLN A 56 -1.17 -4.24 -3.86
N ASN A 57 -0.58 -5.34 -3.39
CA ASN A 57 0.10 -6.29 -4.28
C ASN A 57 -0.87 -6.96 -5.27
N GLN A 58 -2.06 -7.36 -4.82
CA GLN A 58 -3.07 -7.99 -5.66
C GLN A 58 -3.59 -7.05 -6.76
N LEU A 59 -3.69 -5.76 -6.47
CA LEU A 59 -4.11 -4.76 -7.45
C LEU A 59 -2.98 -4.30 -8.37
N MET A 60 -1.74 -4.24 -7.86
CA MET A 60 -0.59 -3.81 -8.66
C MET A 60 -0.04 -4.94 -9.55
N GLY A 61 -0.13 -6.21 -9.12
CA GLY A 61 0.26 -7.38 -9.92
C GLY A 61 -0.27 -7.35 -11.36
N PRO A 62 -1.60 -7.29 -11.58
CA PRO A 62 -2.16 -7.25 -12.93
C PRO A 62 -1.77 -5.98 -13.69
N VAL A 63 -1.52 -4.85 -13.00
CA VAL A 63 -1.01 -3.63 -13.64
C VAL A 63 0.39 -3.87 -14.19
N TYR A 64 1.29 -4.51 -13.43
CA TYR A 64 2.61 -4.87 -13.92
C TYR A 64 2.55 -5.82 -15.11
N ASP A 65 1.64 -6.80 -15.10
CA ASP A 65 1.44 -7.71 -16.24
C ASP A 65 0.94 -6.96 -17.48
N MET A 66 0.02 -6.01 -17.31
CA MET A 66 -0.46 -5.16 -18.41
C MET A 66 0.65 -4.27 -18.97
N VAL A 67 1.45 -3.65 -18.11
CA VAL A 67 2.62 -2.86 -18.52
C VAL A 67 3.61 -3.72 -19.28
N GLY A 68 3.94 -4.92 -18.76
CA GLY A 68 4.87 -5.85 -19.41
C GLY A 68 4.41 -6.26 -20.81
N LYS A 69 3.13 -6.57 -20.98
CA LYS A 69 2.55 -6.86 -22.30
C LYS A 69 2.61 -5.67 -23.24
N ALA A 70 2.26 -4.47 -22.76
CA ALA A 70 2.33 -3.26 -23.57
C ALA A 70 3.78 -2.94 -23.99
N ILE A 71 4.77 -3.13 -23.11
CA ILE A 71 6.19 -3.00 -23.42
C ILE A 71 6.61 -4.01 -24.50
N GLU A 72 6.20 -5.28 -24.36
CA GLU A 72 6.52 -6.32 -25.34
C GLU A 72 5.91 -6.05 -26.72
N GLU A 73 4.67 -5.57 -26.77
CA GLU A 73 4.00 -5.16 -28.00
C GLU A 73 4.72 -3.98 -28.65
N VAL A 74 5.04 -2.92 -27.89
CA VAL A 74 5.78 -1.76 -28.39
C VAL A 74 7.17 -2.17 -28.88
N ALA A 75 7.86 -3.07 -28.17
CA ALA A 75 9.16 -3.59 -28.59
C ALA A 75 9.09 -4.30 -29.94
N LYS A 76 8.10 -5.18 -30.13
CA LYS A 76 7.92 -5.94 -31.38
C LYS A 76 7.47 -5.04 -32.53
N GLU A 77 6.53 -4.12 -32.29
CA GLU A 77 6.00 -3.21 -33.31
C GLU A 77 7.08 -2.24 -33.84
N ASN A 78 8.00 -1.81 -32.98
CA ASN A 78 9.02 -0.81 -33.32
C ASN A 78 10.43 -1.41 -33.51
N GLY A 79 10.59 -2.73 -33.37
CA GLY A 79 11.87 -3.42 -33.54
C GLY A 79 12.90 -3.15 -32.45
N PHE A 80 12.48 -2.82 -31.22
CA PHE A 80 13.40 -2.64 -30.10
C PHE A 80 13.89 -4.01 -29.59
N ALA A 81 15.22 -4.18 -29.53
CA ALA A 81 15.83 -5.38 -28.98
C ALA A 81 15.85 -5.39 -27.44
N LEU A 82 15.81 -4.20 -26.82
CA LEU A 82 15.88 -4.03 -25.37
C LEU A 82 15.18 -2.72 -24.96
N ILE A 83 14.35 -2.79 -23.92
CA ILE A 83 13.75 -1.63 -23.25
C ILE A 83 14.24 -1.64 -21.80
N LEU A 84 14.81 -0.53 -21.36
CA LEU A 84 15.35 -0.36 -20.01
C LEU A 84 14.56 0.72 -19.27
N ASN A 85 14.28 0.48 -18.00
CA ASN A 85 13.78 1.53 -17.12
C ASN A 85 14.95 2.44 -16.71
N GLN A 86 14.78 3.75 -16.82
CA GLN A 86 15.78 4.74 -16.45
C GLN A 86 16.12 4.70 -14.95
N GLN A 87 15.15 4.32 -14.11
CA GLN A 87 15.31 4.31 -12.66
C GLN A 87 14.85 2.97 -12.07
N ILE A 88 15.72 2.32 -11.28
CA ILE A 88 15.40 1.09 -10.55
C ILE A 88 15.56 1.36 -9.06
N GLY A 89 14.46 1.25 -8.29
CA GLY A 89 14.49 1.48 -6.85
C GLY A 89 14.91 2.90 -6.45
N GLY A 90 14.65 3.90 -7.30
CA GLY A 90 15.06 5.28 -7.06
C GLY A 90 16.50 5.61 -7.48
N LEU A 91 17.24 4.65 -8.04
CA LEU A 91 18.59 4.87 -8.57
C LEU A 91 18.56 5.01 -10.09
N ASP A 92 19.21 6.05 -10.60
CA ASP A 92 19.40 6.26 -12.04
C ASP A 92 20.38 5.20 -12.56
N VAL A 93 19.90 4.31 -13.42
CA VAL A 93 20.71 3.23 -14.02
C VAL A 93 21.18 3.56 -15.44
N ILE A 94 20.59 4.59 -16.05
CA ILE A 94 20.99 5.12 -17.35
C ILE A 94 21.66 6.48 -17.12
N LEU A 95 22.94 6.58 -17.49
CA LEU A 95 23.72 7.82 -17.35
C LEU A 95 23.29 8.90 -18.35
N TYR A 96 22.85 8.49 -19.54
CA TYR A 96 22.36 9.36 -20.60
C TYR A 96 21.48 8.58 -21.57
N GLY A 97 20.35 9.17 -21.96
CA GLY A 97 19.46 8.69 -23.01
C GLY A 97 18.78 9.88 -23.69
N ASP A 98 18.69 9.87 -25.01
CA ASP A 98 17.96 10.89 -25.77
C ASP A 98 16.44 10.71 -25.54
N GLU A 99 15.66 11.79 -25.46
CA GLU A 99 14.19 11.69 -25.33
C GLU A 99 13.55 10.89 -26.48
N LYS A 100 14.21 10.84 -27.65
CA LYS A 100 13.77 10.04 -28.81
C LYS A 100 13.81 8.54 -28.55
N VAL A 101 14.56 8.06 -27.56
CA VAL A 101 14.59 6.65 -27.18
C VAL A 101 13.64 6.33 -26.03
N ASP A 102 12.93 7.34 -25.48
CA ASP A 102 11.89 7.13 -24.49
C ASP A 102 10.61 6.59 -25.17
N VAL A 103 10.21 5.39 -24.77
CA VAL A 103 9.03 4.69 -25.29
C VAL A 103 7.87 4.69 -24.29
N SER A 104 8.01 5.37 -23.14
CA SER A 104 7.02 5.40 -22.06
C SER A 104 5.66 5.86 -22.56
N ASP A 105 5.62 6.91 -23.39
CA ASP A 105 4.38 7.40 -23.99
C ASP A 105 3.72 6.39 -24.94
N LEU A 106 4.52 5.60 -25.66
CA LEU A 106 4.00 4.56 -26.55
C LEU A 106 3.36 3.42 -25.74
N VAL A 107 4.02 3.02 -24.65
CA VAL A 107 3.53 2.00 -23.73
C VAL A 107 2.25 2.47 -23.03
N LEU A 108 2.21 3.71 -22.53
CA LEU A 108 1.02 4.30 -21.91
C LEU A 108 -0.16 4.36 -22.88
N LYS A 109 0.08 4.77 -24.14
CA LYS A 109 -0.94 4.77 -25.19
C LYS A 109 -1.47 3.36 -25.47
N LYS A 110 -0.62 2.34 -25.50
CA LYS A 110 -1.06 0.93 -25.65
C LYS A 110 -1.90 0.44 -24.48
N MET A 111 -1.62 0.91 -23.28
CA MET A 111 -2.44 0.63 -22.10
C MET A 111 -3.78 1.38 -22.08
N GLY A 112 -4.04 2.26 -23.05
CA GLY A 112 -5.25 3.09 -23.07
C GLY A 112 -5.25 4.19 -22.02
N VAL A 113 -4.09 4.50 -21.43
CA VAL A 113 -3.91 5.57 -20.46
C VAL A 113 -3.43 6.80 -21.21
N THR A 114 -4.12 7.93 -21.08
CA THR A 114 -3.60 9.19 -21.58
C THR A 114 -2.37 9.56 -20.76
N PRO A 115 -1.19 9.75 -21.39
CA PRO A 115 -0.03 10.24 -20.66
C PRO A 115 -0.44 11.57 -20.01
N LYS A 116 -0.24 11.68 -18.69
CA LYS A 116 -0.31 12.99 -18.02
C LYS A 116 0.71 13.87 -18.78
N PRO A 117 0.32 15.05 -19.29
CA PRO A 117 1.27 15.94 -19.94
C PRO A 117 2.49 16.05 -19.04
N ALA A 118 3.67 15.77 -19.58
CA ALA A 118 4.92 15.85 -18.85
C ALA A 118 4.88 17.13 -18.02
N GLU A 119 4.75 16.96 -16.70
CA GLU A 119 4.90 18.06 -15.78
C GLU A 119 6.36 18.44 -15.97
N ALA A 120 6.54 19.55 -16.70
CA ALA A 120 7.80 19.98 -17.29
C ALA A 120 8.95 19.61 -16.37
N ALA A 121 9.89 18.84 -16.90
CA ALA A 121 11.16 18.52 -16.27
C ALA A 121 11.61 19.73 -15.45
N VAL A 122 11.49 19.65 -14.13
CA VAL A 122 11.98 20.71 -13.27
C VAL A 122 13.49 20.69 -13.50
N PRO A 123 14.08 21.74 -14.09
CA PRO A 123 15.51 21.78 -14.28
C PRO A 123 16.15 21.69 -12.89
N LYS A 124 16.90 20.61 -12.65
CA LYS A 124 17.81 20.53 -11.50
C LYS A 124 18.86 21.61 -11.73
N ASN A 125 18.71 22.75 -11.05
CA ASN A 125 19.78 23.73 -10.85
C ASN A 125 20.93 23.11 -10.06
#